data_AF-A0A093YK11-F1
#
_entry.id   AF-A0A093YK11-F1
#
_cell.length_a   1.000
_cell.length_b   1.000
_cell.length_c   1.000
_cell.angle_alpha   90.00
_cell.angle_beta   90.00
_cell.angle_gamma   90.00
#
_symmetry.space_group_name_H-M   'P 1'
#
loop_
_entity.id
_entity.type
_entity.pdbx_description
1 polymer ?
#
loop_
_entity_poly.entity_id
_entity_poly.type
_entity_poly.pdbx_seq_one_letter_code
_entity_poly.pdbx_strand_id
1 'polypeptide(L)'
;MVASLYMIFSWHSAESALSNAWIPPPEIDLFVQRIKGNDSELASYASALITRTPLRTSGRHILDADDNPVRLASVNWYGGSDELFVPSGLDIKHRSTIAATIRKLGFNSVRLPYSDEMVVTNPLIPPHLLAANRDLLDLRALDVFEAVVDALTKEGLAVIVNNHITHATWCCGANPCDGLWYNMHLPASACRIRQSESGWIDNWVTVMTPHIDNPLVIGADLRNEVRALWGTMSWERGIGVAELSGWREGEAGEAGGAGAGGVLVACV
;
A
#
# COMPACT_ATOMS: atom_id res chain seq x y z
N MET A 1 -14.92 17.15 39.11
CA MET A 1 -13.55 16.86 39.61
C MET A 1 -13.09 15.45 39.29
N VAL A 2 -13.81 14.39 39.68
CA VAL A 2 -13.38 12.99 39.47
C VAL A 2 -13.22 12.62 37.98
N ALA A 3 -14.15 13.02 37.11
CA ALA A 3 -14.04 12.77 35.67
C ALA A 3 -12.84 13.49 35.01
N SER A 4 -12.52 14.70 35.47
CA SER A 4 -11.37 15.48 34.98
C SER A 4 -10.04 14.86 35.42
N LEU A 5 -9.96 14.36 36.65
CA LEU A 5 -8.79 13.63 37.16
C LEU A 5 -8.60 12.29 36.45
N TYR A 6 -9.69 11.58 36.15
CA TYR A 6 -9.63 10.32 35.40
C TYR A 6 -9.15 10.54 33.95
N MET A 7 -9.63 11.60 33.29
CA MET A 7 -9.18 12.00 31.95
C MET A 7 -7.70 12.41 31.95
N ILE A 8 -7.25 13.18 32.94
CA ILE A 8 -5.84 13.57 33.06
C ILE A 8 -4.96 12.34 33.34
N PHE A 9 -5.41 11.42 34.20
CA PHE A 9 -4.68 10.20 34.53
C PHE A 9 -4.61 9.25 33.34
N SER A 10 -5.70 9.05 32.59
CA SER A 10 -5.71 8.21 31.40
C SER A 10 -4.87 8.82 30.27
N TRP A 11 -4.90 10.14 30.11
CA TRP A 11 -4.08 10.85 29.13
C TRP A 11 -2.59 10.78 29.47
N HIS A 12 -2.20 11.05 30.73
CA HIS A 12 -0.81 10.87 31.17
C HIS A 12 -0.35 9.41 31.13
N SER A 13 -1.23 8.45 31.41
CA SER A 13 -0.88 7.02 31.31
C SER A 13 -0.70 6.58 29.86
N ALA A 14 -1.50 7.10 28.94
CA ALA A 14 -1.37 6.85 27.51
C ALA A 14 -0.10 7.50 26.93
N GLU A 15 0.22 8.75 27.28
CA GLU A 15 1.48 9.39 26.85
C GLU A 15 2.72 8.75 27.49
N SER A 16 2.63 8.35 28.76
CA SER A 16 3.69 7.58 29.41
C SER A 16 3.94 6.26 28.66
N ALA A 17 2.89 5.56 28.22
CA ALA A 17 3.01 4.35 27.41
C ALA A 17 3.68 4.59 26.04
N LEU A 18 3.51 5.77 25.44
CA LEU A 18 4.18 6.13 24.17
C LEU A 18 5.67 6.44 24.35
N SER A 19 6.10 6.88 25.55
CA SER A 19 7.51 7.18 25.86
C SER A 19 8.32 5.96 26.32
N ASN A 20 7.64 4.86 26.67
CA ASN A 20 8.31 3.61 27.00
C ASN A 20 8.75 2.90 25.71
N ALA A 21 9.98 2.40 25.70
CA ALA A 21 10.42 1.50 24.64
C ALA A 21 9.43 0.34 24.54
N TRP A 22 8.85 0.14 23.34
CA TRP A 22 7.93 -0.95 23.11
C TRP A 22 8.65 -2.28 23.38
N ILE A 23 8.14 -3.05 24.33
CA ILE A 23 8.62 -4.40 24.64
C ILE A 23 7.68 -5.38 23.94
N PRO A 24 8.15 -6.16 22.95
CA PRO A 24 7.33 -7.17 22.31
C PRO A 24 6.79 -8.16 23.35
N PRO A 25 5.52 -8.56 23.25
CA PRO A 25 5.02 -9.71 23.99
C PRO A 25 5.90 -10.96 23.73
N PRO A 26 6.08 -11.86 24.71
CA PRO A 26 6.93 -13.05 24.57
C PRO A 26 6.57 -13.92 23.36
N GLU A 27 5.31 -13.89 22.92
CA GLU A 27 4.84 -14.60 21.73
C GLU A 27 5.50 -14.08 20.44
N ILE A 28 5.75 -12.76 20.35
CA ILE A 28 6.47 -12.17 19.23
C ILE A 28 7.93 -12.61 19.26
N ASP A 29 8.56 -12.63 20.43
CA ASP A 29 9.94 -13.11 20.54
C ASP A 29 10.06 -14.59 20.18
N LEU A 30 9.13 -15.43 20.63
CA LEU A 30 9.07 -16.84 20.25
C LEU A 30 8.83 -17.02 18.75
N PHE A 31 7.97 -16.19 18.14
CA PHE A 31 7.78 -16.16 16.70
C PHE A 31 9.08 -15.76 15.99
N VAL A 32 9.74 -14.67 16.38
CA VAL A 32 11.01 -14.21 15.81
C VAL A 32 12.11 -15.26 15.96
N GLN A 33 12.20 -15.94 17.10
CA GLN A 33 13.15 -17.02 17.32
C GLN A 33 12.85 -18.23 16.44
N ARG A 34 11.57 -18.59 16.26
CA ARG A 34 11.16 -19.62 15.29
C ARG A 34 11.56 -19.24 13.87
N ILE A 35 11.36 -17.98 13.48
CA ILE A 35 11.76 -17.46 12.16
C ILE A 35 13.27 -17.53 11.95
N LYS A 36 14.06 -17.26 13.00
CA LYS A 36 15.52 -17.34 12.96
C LYS A 36 16.04 -18.78 12.98
N GLY A 37 15.29 -19.71 13.56
CA GLY A 37 15.75 -21.07 13.85
C GLY A 37 15.35 -22.14 12.84
N ASN A 38 14.34 -21.92 11.97
CA ASN A 38 13.80 -22.98 11.11
C ASN A 38 13.60 -22.57 9.64
N ASP A 39 14.71 -22.39 8.91
CA ASP A 39 14.71 -21.96 7.51
C ASP A 39 14.00 -22.94 6.55
N SER A 40 14.00 -24.26 6.85
CA SER A 40 13.40 -25.28 5.97
C SER A 40 11.87 -25.34 6.03
N GLU A 41 11.27 -25.07 7.19
CA GLU A 41 9.80 -25.06 7.35
C GLU A 41 9.21 -23.80 6.70
N LEU A 42 9.88 -22.65 6.86
CA LEU A 42 9.54 -21.40 6.18
C LEU A 42 9.70 -21.48 4.65
N ALA A 43 10.72 -22.18 4.17
CA ALA A 43 10.91 -22.44 2.74
C ALA A 43 9.74 -23.24 2.13
N SER A 44 9.05 -24.10 2.90
CA SER A 44 7.85 -24.80 2.41
C SER A 44 6.65 -23.87 2.24
N TYR A 45 6.55 -22.77 3.00
CA TYR A 45 5.55 -21.72 2.80
C TYR A 45 5.92 -20.79 1.64
N ALA A 46 7.21 -20.64 1.33
CA ALA A 46 7.72 -19.93 0.14
C ALA A 46 7.44 -20.66 -1.20
N SER A 47 6.75 -21.81 -1.17
CA SER A 47 6.32 -22.58 -2.35
C SER A 47 5.19 -21.90 -3.17
N ALA A 48 4.71 -20.73 -2.75
CA ALA A 48 3.58 -20.04 -3.38
C ALA A 48 3.98 -18.78 -4.16
N LEU A 49 5.25 -18.64 -4.57
CA LEU A 49 5.65 -17.53 -5.43
C LEU A 49 4.90 -17.56 -6.75
N ILE A 50 4.62 -16.38 -7.28
CA ILE A 50 3.96 -16.22 -8.57
C ILE A 50 5.04 -16.39 -9.64
N THR A 51 5.05 -17.55 -10.28
CA THR A 51 6.10 -17.93 -11.25
C THR A 51 5.67 -17.76 -12.71
N ARG A 52 4.38 -17.52 -12.94
CA ARG A 52 3.74 -17.43 -14.24
C ARG A 52 2.84 -16.21 -14.29
N THR A 53 3.04 -15.39 -15.31
CA THR A 53 2.30 -14.15 -15.59
C THR A 53 2.05 -14.08 -17.11
N PRO A 54 1.07 -13.30 -17.60
CA PRO A 54 0.15 -12.44 -16.84
C PRO A 54 -0.83 -13.26 -15.98
N LEU A 55 -1.35 -12.62 -14.94
CA LEU A 55 -2.45 -13.16 -14.15
C LEU A 55 -3.78 -12.78 -14.81
N ARG A 56 -4.83 -13.56 -14.56
CA ARG A 56 -6.19 -13.22 -14.97
C ARG A 56 -7.21 -13.64 -13.93
N THR A 57 -8.40 -13.10 -14.00
CA THR A 57 -9.52 -13.50 -13.14
C THR A 57 -10.45 -14.47 -13.88
N SER A 58 -11.00 -15.43 -13.13
CA SER A 58 -12.07 -16.32 -13.61
C SER A 58 -13.04 -16.59 -12.46
N GLY A 59 -14.19 -15.91 -12.51
CA GLY A 59 -15.11 -15.81 -11.37
C GLY A 59 -14.38 -15.23 -10.16
N ARG A 60 -14.31 -16.00 -9.08
CA ARG A 60 -13.64 -15.60 -7.83
C ARG A 60 -12.15 -15.96 -7.73
N HIS A 61 -11.60 -16.60 -8.75
CA HIS A 61 -10.21 -17.08 -8.71
C HIS A 61 -9.31 -16.16 -9.51
N ILE A 62 -8.09 -15.98 -9.01
CA ILE A 62 -6.97 -15.46 -9.79
C ILE A 62 -6.25 -16.67 -10.35
N LEU A 63 -5.99 -16.68 -11.65
CA LEU A 63 -5.31 -17.73 -12.38
C LEU A 63 -4.01 -17.19 -12.96
N ASP A 64 -2.98 -18.02 -13.03
CA ASP A 64 -1.77 -17.71 -13.78
C ASP A 64 -1.94 -17.95 -15.30
N ALA A 65 -0.88 -17.74 -16.07
CA ALA A 65 -0.87 -17.95 -17.51
C ALA A 65 -1.18 -19.41 -17.92
N ASP A 66 -0.91 -20.37 -17.02
CA ASP A 66 -1.11 -21.81 -17.22
C ASP A 66 -2.46 -22.30 -16.63
N ASP A 67 -3.39 -21.39 -16.31
CA ASP A 67 -4.70 -21.68 -15.68
C ASP A 67 -4.65 -22.20 -14.24
N ASN A 68 -3.51 -22.13 -13.57
CA ASN A 68 -3.42 -22.59 -12.18
C ASN A 68 -3.93 -21.51 -11.22
N PRO A 69 -4.73 -21.87 -10.20
CA PRO A 69 -5.18 -20.92 -9.18
C PRO A 69 -4.02 -20.34 -8.37
N VAL A 70 -3.93 -19.03 -8.34
CA VAL A 70 -2.98 -18.27 -7.52
C VAL A 70 -3.71 -17.74 -6.28
N ARG A 71 -3.07 -17.86 -5.11
CA ARG A 71 -3.54 -17.24 -3.88
C ARG A 71 -2.54 -16.19 -3.44
N LEU A 72 -3.03 -14.98 -3.20
CA LEU A 72 -2.21 -13.89 -2.69
C LEU A 72 -2.10 -14.00 -1.16
N ALA A 73 -0.90 -14.26 -0.68
CA ALA A 73 -0.50 -14.09 0.71
C ALA A 73 0.22 -12.73 0.80
N SER A 74 -0.55 -11.69 1.14
CA SER A 74 -0.09 -10.30 1.04
C SER A 74 0.22 -9.65 2.38
N VAL A 75 1.17 -8.71 2.36
CA VAL A 75 1.36 -7.71 3.43
C VAL A 75 1.19 -6.30 2.87
N ASN A 76 0.83 -5.34 3.74
CA ASN A 76 0.92 -3.92 3.42
C ASN A 76 2.28 -3.38 3.88
N TRP A 77 2.99 -2.66 3.03
CA TRP A 77 4.20 -1.92 3.42
C TRP A 77 3.93 -0.41 3.36
N TYR A 78 3.48 0.14 4.50
CA TYR A 78 3.09 1.55 4.63
C TYR A 78 4.29 2.53 4.63
N GLY A 79 3.99 3.83 4.59
CA GLY A 79 4.93 4.94 4.71
C GLY A 79 4.99 5.81 3.46
N GLY A 80 4.92 5.21 2.26
CA GLY A 80 4.93 5.95 1.00
C GLY A 80 3.74 6.90 0.83
N SER A 81 2.57 6.50 1.36
CA SER A 81 1.37 7.34 1.41
C SER A 81 1.40 8.45 2.46
N ASP A 82 2.32 8.38 3.41
CA ASP A 82 2.26 9.17 4.64
C ASP A 82 3.13 10.43 4.52
N GLU A 83 3.21 11.22 5.59
CA GLU A 83 3.82 12.57 5.62
C GLU A 83 5.29 12.63 5.18
N LEU A 84 5.98 11.48 5.17
CA LEU A 84 7.40 11.38 4.81
C LEU A 84 7.63 10.91 3.37
N PHE A 85 6.58 10.52 2.64
CA PHE A 85 6.64 10.14 1.23
C PHE A 85 7.63 9.00 0.92
N VAL A 86 7.90 8.13 1.90
CA VAL A 86 8.89 7.05 1.79
C VAL A 86 8.38 5.80 2.51
N PRO A 87 8.47 4.61 1.89
CA PRO A 87 8.17 3.37 2.59
C PRO A 87 8.95 3.26 3.89
N SER A 88 8.27 2.96 4.99
CA SER A 88 8.86 3.00 6.32
C SER A 88 9.97 1.97 6.49
N GLY A 89 11.00 2.31 7.27
CA GLY A 89 12.09 1.42 7.66
C GLY A 89 13.33 1.44 6.78
N LEU A 90 13.38 2.26 5.72
CA LEU A 90 14.56 2.43 4.86
C LEU A 90 15.74 3.14 5.55
N ASP A 91 15.49 3.77 6.70
CA ASP A 91 16.47 4.30 7.63
C ASP A 91 17.13 3.19 8.47
N ILE A 92 16.40 2.11 8.76
CA ILE A 92 16.85 1.02 9.62
C ILE A 92 17.44 -0.16 8.84
N LYS A 93 16.85 -0.52 7.69
CA LYS A 93 17.24 -1.68 6.87
C LYS A 93 17.26 -1.37 5.38
N HIS A 94 18.17 -2.04 4.67
CA HIS A 94 18.18 -1.99 3.21
C HIS A 94 16.88 -2.62 2.66
N ARG A 95 16.30 -2.01 1.63
CA ARG A 95 15.02 -2.43 1.03
C ARG A 95 15.01 -3.91 0.61
N SER A 96 16.11 -4.41 0.06
CA SER A 96 16.26 -5.83 -0.31
C SER A 96 16.23 -6.76 0.90
N THR A 97 16.74 -6.33 2.06
CA THR A 97 16.65 -7.12 3.30
C THR A 97 15.21 -7.21 3.77
N ILE A 98 14.45 -6.12 3.67
CA ILE A 98 13.02 -6.11 4.01
C ILE A 98 12.24 -7.02 3.05
N ALA A 99 12.45 -6.89 1.74
CA ALA A 99 11.84 -7.74 0.72
C ALA A 99 12.16 -9.24 0.96
N ALA A 100 13.43 -9.59 1.16
CA ALA A 100 13.84 -10.96 1.46
C ALA A 100 13.21 -11.48 2.77
N THR A 101 13.00 -10.61 3.76
CA THR A 101 12.32 -10.97 5.01
C THR A 101 10.84 -11.26 4.75
N ILE A 102 10.13 -10.41 4.01
CA ILE A 102 8.72 -10.62 3.64
C ILE A 102 8.55 -11.98 2.93
N ARG A 103 9.43 -12.26 1.96
CA ARG A 103 9.48 -13.55 1.27
C ARG A 103 9.75 -14.71 2.24
N LYS A 104 10.73 -14.58 3.13
CA LYS A 104 11.09 -15.60 4.14
C LYS A 104 9.93 -15.88 5.09
N LEU A 105 9.08 -14.91 5.37
CA LEU A 105 7.89 -15.07 6.20
C LEU A 105 6.74 -15.82 5.47
N GLY A 106 6.91 -16.17 4.19
CA GLY A 106 5.95 -16.94 3.41
C GLY A 106 4.93 -16.09 2.63
N PHE A 107 5.10 -14.77 2.62
CA PHE A 107 4.29 -13.90 1.77
C PHE A 107 4.79 -13.93 0.32
N ASN A 108 3.87 -13.80 -0.63
CA ASN A 108 4.18 -13.80 -2.06
C ASN A 108 3.80 -12.49 -2.75
N SER A 109 3.19 -11.56 -2.02
CA SER A 109 2.76 -10.27 -2.55
C SER A 109 2.84 -9.15 -1.52
N VAL A 110 2.99 -7.93 -2.01
CA VAL A 110 3.02 -6.70 -1.20
C VAL A 110 2.06 -5.69 -1.80
N ARG A 111 1.15 -5.19 -0.98
CA ARG A 111 0.38 -3.99 -1.28
C ARG A 111 1.18 -2.78 -0.85
N LEU A 112 1.49 -1.89 -1.81
CA LEU A 112 2.41 -0.78 -1.62
C LEU A 112 1.65 0.56 -1.77
N PRO A 113 1.32 1.21 -0.64
CA PRO A 113 0.57 2.47 -0.62
C PRO A 113 1.39 3.68 -1.09
N TYR A 114 0.78 4.54 -1.90
CA TYR A 114 1.25 5.88 -2.22
C TYR A 114 0.13 6.93 -2.04
N SER A 115 0.48 8.21 -2.02
CA SER A 115 -0.49 9.32 -2.00
C SER A 115 -0.42 10.15 -3.27
N ASP A 116 -1.56 10.74 -3.68
CA ASP A 116 -1.56 11.67 -4.82
C ASP A 116 -0.59 12.84 -4.60
N GLU A 117 -0.50 13.33 -3.36
CA GLU A 117 0.45 14.36 -2.98
C GLU A 117 1.92 13.96 -3.22
N MET A 118 2.28 12.69 -2.99
CA MET A 118 3.61 12.17 -3.33
C MET A 118 3.93 12.39 -4.80
N VAL A 119 2.97 12.10 -5.69
CA VAL A 119 3.13 12.24 -7.14
C VAL A 119 3.22 13.72 -7.54
N VAL A 120 2.31 14.55 -7.00
CA VAL A 120 2.22 15.97 -7.34
C VAL A 120 3.43 16.77 -6.84
N THR A 121 3.89 16.49 -5.61
CA THR A 121 4.99 17.26 -4.99
C THR A 121 6.36 16.64 -5.26
N ASN A 122 6.43 15.31 -5.41
CA ASN A 122 7.62 14.51 -5.66
C ASN A 122 8.89 15.04 -4.94
N PRO A 123 8.86 15.17 -3.61
CA PRO A 123 9.93 15.83 -2.86
C PRO A 123 11.21 14.98 -2.86
N LEU A 124 12.35 15.64 -2.62
CA LEU A 124 13.59 14.93 -2.28
C LEU A 124 13.44 14.28 -0.90
N ILE A 125 13.84 13.02 -0.78
CA ILE A 125 13.77 12.31 0.50
C ILE A 125 14.95 12.71 1.39
N PRO A 126 14.72 13.20 2.63
CA PRO A 126 15.79 13.51 3.56
C PRO A 126 16.76 12.34 3.77
N PRO A 127 18.09 12.56 3.73
CA PRO A 127 19.10 11.50 3.83
C PRO A 127 18.98 10.59 5.06
N HIS A 128 18.49 11.12 6.20
CA HIS A 128 18.33 10.33 7.42
C HIS A 128 17.25 9.25 7.29
N LEU A 129 16.24 9.45 6.43
CA LEU A 129 15.20 8.45 6.14
C LEU A 129 15.69 7.32 5.22
N LEU A 130 16.89 7.48 4.65
CA LEU A 130 17.53 6.53 3.74
C LEU A 130 18.88 6.03 4.27
N ALA A 131 19.11 6.14 5.58
CA ALA A 131 20.40 5.84 6.19
C ALA A 131 20.92 4.42 5.87
N ALA A 132 20.03 3.43 5.70
CA ALA A 132 20.38 2.07 5.31
C ALA A 132 20.33 1.80 3.80
N ASN A 133 19.92 2.77 2.98
CA ASN A 133 19.77 2.70 1.51
C ASN A 133 20.52 3.86 0.85
N ARG A 134 21.84 3.89 1.05
CA ARG A 134 22.69 5.03 0.65
C ARG A 134 22.77 5.25 -0.85
N ASP A 135 22.42 4.24 -1.64
CA ASP A 135 22.31 4.31 -3.10
C ASP A 135 21.09 5.12 -3.57
N LEU A 136 20.13 5.38 -2.68
CA LEU A 136 18.93 6.19 -2.96
C LEU A 136 19.07 7.65 -2.50
N LEU A 137 20.24 8.05 -2.01
CA LEU A 137 20.48 9.43 -1.61
C LEU A 137 20.29 10.37 -2.79
N ASP A 138 19.74 11.55 -2.50
CA ASP A 138 19.43 12.61 -3.47
C ASP A 138 18.36 12.23 -4.52
N LEU A 139 17.67 11.11 -4.33
CA LEU A 139 16.51 10.72 -5.14
C LEU A 139 15.21 11.31 -4.60
N ARG A 140 14.22 11.45 -5.49
CA ARG A 140 12.88 11.92 -5.14
C ARG A 140 11.97 10.76 -4.73
N ALA A 141 10.86 11.09 -4.09
CA ALA A 141 9.90 10.12 -3.57
C ALA A 141 9.48 9.06 -4.61
N LEU A 142 9.19 9.45 -5.86
CA LEU A 142 8.81 8.50 -6.92
C LEU A 142 9.96 7.56 -7.30
N ASP A 143 11.18 8.06 -7.41
CA ASP A 143 12.36 7.24 -7.74
C ASP A 143 12.66 6.23 -6.62
N VAL A 144 12.48 6.66 -5.36
CA VAL A 144 12.61 5.79 -4.18
C VAL A 144 11.51 4.73 -4.16
N PHE A 145 10.27 5.10 -4.49
CA PHE A 145 9.15 4.17 -4.59
C PHE A 145 9.40 3.11 -5.67
N GLU A 146 9.84 3.53 -6.86
CA GLU A 146 10.25 2.64 -7.95
C GLU A 146 11.35 1.67 -7.48
N ALA A 147 12.40 2.17 -6.82
CA ALA A 147 13.49 1.33 -6.31
C ALA A 147 13.03 0.29 -5.27
N VAL A 148 11.96 0.56 -4.52
CA VAL A 148 11.34 -0.39 -3.58
C VAL A 148 10.52 -1.45 -4.34
N VAL A 149 9.73 -1.07 -5.33
CA VAL A 149 9.03 -2.02 -6.22
C VAL A 149 10.02 -2.96 -6.89
N ASP A 150 11.13 -2.41 -7.37
CA ASP A 150 12.24 -3.15 -7.96
C ASP A 150 12.85 -4.17 -6.99
N ALA A 151 13.05 -3.78 -5.74
CA ALA A 151 13.61 -4.68 -4.73
C ALA A 151 12.64 -5.81 -4.36
N LEU A 152 11.34 -5.53 -4.32
CA LEU A 152 10.30 -6.52 -4.06
C LEU A 152 10.22 -7.56 -5.19
N THR A 153 10.14 -7.08 -6.43
CA THR A 153 10.01 -7.94 -7.61
C THR A 153 11.29 -8.75 -7.90
N LYS A 154 12.48 -8.21 -7.61
CA LYS A 154 13.75 -8.99 -7.65
C LYS A 154 13.78 -10.15 -6.66
N GLU A 155 13.06 -10.05 -5.54
CA GLU A 155 12.87 -11.15 -4.58
C GLU A 155 11.72 -12.11 -4.99
N GLY A 156 11.07 -11.88 -6.12
CA GLY A 156 9.94 -12.69 -6.61
C GLY A 156 8.61 -12.37 -5.92
N LEU A 157 8.53 -11.27 -5.16
CA LEU A 157 7.27 -10.81 -4.57
C LEU A 157 6.49 -10.03 -5.62
N ALA A 158 5.21 -10.38 -5.78
CA ALA A 158 4.31 -9.55 -6.57
C ALA A 158 3.97 -8.26 -5.84
N VAL A 159 3.71 -7.20 -6.59
CA VAL A 159 3.40 -5.87 -6.07
C VAL A 159 2.03 -5.45 -6.58
N ILE A 160 1.21 -4.97 -5.65
CA ILE A 160 -0.05 -4.29 -5.93
C ILE A 160 0.15 -2.85 -5.51
N VAL A 161 0.25 -1.95 -6.47
CA VAL A 161 0.37 -0.51 -6.19
C VAL A 161 -0.98 -0.02 -5.69
N ASN A 162 -0.99 0.78 -4.63
CA ASN A 162 -2.22 1.26 -4.02
C ASN A 162 -2.25 2.79 -3.91
N ASN A 163 -3.19 3.44 -4.57
CA ASN A 163 -3.52 4.84 -4.29
C ASN A 163 -4.29 4.90 -2.98
N HIS A 164 -3.59 5.28 -1.91
CA HIS A 164 -4.09 5.14 -0.56
C HIS A 164 -4.89 6.35 -0.09
N ILE A 165 -4.42 7.53 -0.47
CA ILE A 165 -4.94 8.80 0.05
C ILE A 165 -4.54 9.94 -0.89
N THR A 166 -5.28 11.04 -0.87
CA THR A 166 -4.91 12.21 -1.67
C THR A 166 -3.91 13.07 -0.92
N HIS A 167 -4.14 13.33 0.36
CA HIS A 167 -3.23 14.08 1.22
C HIS A 167 -2.27 13.13 1.93
N ALA A 168 -0.98 13.40 1.85
CA ALA A 168 0.01 12.69 2.65
C ALA A 168 -0.17 13.04 4.13
N THR A 169 -0.75 12.11 4.87
CA THR A 169 -1.02 12.18 6.31
C THR A 169 -0.97 10.78 6.87
N TRP A 170 -0.77 10.64 8.19
CA TRP A 170 -1.06 9.36 8.83
C TRP A 170 -2.55 8.98 8.59
N CYS A 171 -2.76 7.89 7.85
CA CYS A 171 -4.08 7.48 7.39
C CYS A 171 -5.02 7.13 8.57
N CYS A 172 -6.31 7.05 8.20
CA CYS A 172 -7.50 6.62 8.94
C CYS A 172 -8.42 7.72 9.47
N GLY A 173 -8.08 9.00 9.27
CA GLY A 173 -8.97 10.12 9.59
C GLY A 173 -10.23 10.15 8.72
N ALA A 174 -11.33 10.70 9.25
CA ALA A 174 -12.54 11.00 8.48
C ALA A 174 -12.38 12.30 7.67
N ASN A 175 -11.31 12.42 6.88
CA ASN A 175 -11.06 13.61 6.07
C ASN A 175 -11.92 13.56 4.79
N PRO A 176 -12.89 14.46 4.62
CA PRO A 176 -13.74 14.48 3.42
C PRO A 176 -12.93 14.73 2.13
N CYS A 177 -11.73 15.33 2.23
CA CYS A 177 -10.86 15.55 1.09
C CYS A 177 -10.21 14.28 0.53
N ASP A 178 -10.28 13.17 1.28
CA ASP A 178 -9.67 11.88 0.93
C ASP A 178 -10.71 10.76 0.73
N GLY A 179 -12.00 11.02 0.96
CA GLY A 179 -13.05 10.00 0.86
C GLY A 179 -13.33 9.49 -0.56
N LEU A 180 -12.99 10.26 -1.58
CA LEU A 180 -13.12 9.93 -3.01
C LEU A 180 -11.77 10.13 -3.71
N TRP A 181 -11.63 9.64 -4.95
CA TRP A 181 -10.45 9.89 -5.81
C TRP A 181 -10.39 11.32 -6.39
N TYR A 182 -11.42 12.12 -6.15
CA TYR A 182 -11.48 13.53 -6.50
C TYR A 182 -12.13 14.32 -5.37
N ASN A 183 -11.67 15.56 -5.18
CA ASN A 183 -12.20 16.46 -4.16
C ASN A 183 -12.59 17.84 -4.72
N MET A 184 -12.62 17.98 -6.05
CA MET A 184 -12.97 19.26 -6.70
C MET A 184 -14.36 19.79 -6.35
N HIS A 185 -15.27 18.92 -5.91
CA HIS A 185 -16.62 19.26 -5.46
C HIS A 185 -16.66 20.01 -4.12
N LEU A 186 -15.60 19.92 -3.31
CA LEU A 186 -15.47 20.68 -2.06
C LEU A 186 -14.97 22.11 -2.35
N PRO A 187 -15.20 23.07 -1.44
CA PRO A 187 -14.61 24.40 -1.54
C PRO A 187 -13.08 24.33 -1.65
N ALA A 188 -12.47 25.20 -2.46
CA ALA A 188 -11.02 25.18 -2.68
C ALA A 188 -10.22 25.39 -1.38
N SER A 189 -10.77 26.11 -0.40
CA SER A 189 -10.15 26.32 0.91
C SER A 189 -10.22 25.11 1.85
N ALA A 190 -10.99 24.07 1.51
CA ALA A 190 -11.20 22.92 2.37
C ALA A 190 -10.06 21.89 2.28
N CYS A 191 -9.39 21.80 1.14
CA CYS A 191 -8.39 20.76 0.86
C CYS A 191 -7.06 21.39 0.43
N ARG A 192 -5.94 20.94 1.01
CA ARG A 192 -4.59 21.42 0.68
C ARG A 192 -4.18 20.98 -0.73
N ILE A 193 -4.49 19.75 -1.09
CA ILE A 193 -4.28 19.17 -2.41
C ILE A 193 -5.65 19.07 -3.09
N ARG A 194 -5.76 19.75 -4.23
CA ARG A 194 -6.96 19.74 -5.08
C ARG A 194 -6.80 18.66 -6.14
N GLN A 195 -7.73 17.73 -6.18
CA GLN A 195 -7.66 16.54 -7.03
C GLN A 195 -8.90 16.44 -7.90
N SER A 196 -8.70 16.54 -9.23
CA SER A 196 -9.71 16.14 -10.23
C SER A 196 -9.55 14.67 -10.57
N GLU A 197 -10.60 14.07 -11.15
CA GLU A 197 -10.54 12.71 -11.68
C GLU A 197 -9.46 12.56 -12.76
N SER A 198 -9.40 13.50 -13.71
CA SER A 198 -8.36 13.50 -14.74
C SER A 198 -6.95 13.53 -14.15
N GLY A 199 -6.71 14.38 -13.14
CA GLY A 199 -5.40 14.45 -12.49
C GLY A 199 -5.09 13.18 -11.69
N TRP A 200 -6.10 12.45 -11.22
CA TRP A 200 -5.90 11.19 -10.51
C TRP A 200 -5.53 10.08 -11.49
N ILE A 201 -6.14 10.07 -12.68
CA ILE A 201 -5.72 9.21 -13.80
C ILE A 201 -4.27 9.53 -14.20
N ASP A 202 -3.93 10.81 -14.36
CA ASP A 202 -2.57 11.24 -14.70
C ASP A 202 -1.54 10.80 -13.64
N ASN A 203 -1.91 10.85 -12.36
CA ASN A 203 -1.09 10.33 -11.26
C ASN A 203 -0.87 8.81 -11.39
N TRP A 204 -1.92 8.05 -11.69
CA TRP A 204 -1.81 6.60 -11.93
C TRP A 204 -0.90 6.28 -13.10
N VAL A 205 -1.06 6.97 -14.22
CA VAL A 205 -0.16 6.83 -15.38
C VAL A 205 1.27 7.11 -14.97
N THR A 206 1.52 8.18 -14.22
CA THR A 206 2.87 8.55 -13.76
C THR A 206 3.49 7.46 -12.89
N VAL A 207 2.73 6.89 -11.94
CA VAL A 207 3.23 5.85 -11.02
C VAL A 207 3.42 4.49 -11.71
N MET A 208 2.57 4.13 -12.67
CA MET A 208 2.60 2.82 -13.31
C MET A 208 3.51 2.76 -14.54
N THR A 209 3.81 3.90 -15.19
CA THR A 209 4.65 3.94 -16.40
C THR A 209 6.04 3.31 -16.22
N PRO A 210 6.76 3.49 -15.10
CA PRO A 210 8.05 2.80 -14.89
C PRO A 210 7.93 1.28 -14.79
N HIS A 211 6.72 0.74 -14.58
CA HIS A 211 6.48 -0.64 -14.21
C HIS A 211 5.81 -1.49 -15.28
N ILE A 212 5.52 -0.96 -16.48
CA ILE A 212 4.72 -1.67 -17.50
C ILE A 212 5.36 -2.99 -17.94
N ASP A 213 6.70 -3.05 -17.94
CA ASP A 213 7.46 -4.23 -18.36
C ASP A 213 7.81 -5.15 -17.18
N ASN A 214 7.36 -4.81 -15.96
CA ASN A 214 7.61 -5.61 -14.76
C ASN A 214 6.46 -6.61 -14.55
N PRO A 215 6.64 -7.91 -14.86
CA PRO A 215 5.57 -8.89 -14.80
C PRO A 215 5.04 -9.15 -13.38
N LEU A 216 5.80 -8.75 -12.35
CA LEU A 216 5.42 -8.93 -10.95
C LEU A 216 4.72 -7.70 -10.37
N VAL A 217 4.53 -6.63 -11.14
CA VAL A 217 3.56 -5.58 -10.78
C VAL A 217 2.21 -6.00 -11.36
N ILE A 218 1.43 -6.70 -10.54
CA ILE A 218 0.29 -7.52 -11.00
C ILE A 218 -1.06 -6.81 -10.90
N GLY A 219 -1.11 -5.60 -10.35
CA GLY A 219 -2.38 -4.92 -10.14
C GLY A 219 -2.25 -3.52 -9.57
N ALA A 220 -3.35 -2.79 -9.72
CA ALA A 220 -3.58 -1.48 -9.16
C ALA A 220 -4.80 -1.53 -8.23
N ASP A 221 -4.59 -1.26 -6.96
CA ASP A 221 -5.66 -0.93 -6.02
C ASP A 221 -5.98 0.56 -6.16
N LEU A 222 -6.99 0.83 -6.98
CA LEU A 222 -7.29 2.13 -7.59
C LEU A 222 -7.59 3.22 -6.55
N ARG A 223 -8.31 2.89 -5.47
CA ARG A 223 -8.51 3.82 -4.36
C ARG A 223 -8.80 3.05 -3.09
N ASN A 224 -7.97 3.29 -2.07
CA ASN A 224 -8.19 2.72 -0.75
C ASN A 224 -9.48 3.25 -0.12
N GLU A 225 -10.31 2.33 0.38
CA GLU A 225 -11.47 2.59 1.24
C GLU A 225 -12.31 3.78 0.79
N VAL A 226 -12.97 3.67 -0.37
CA VAL A 226 -13.82 4.76 -0.85
C VAL A 226 -14.95 5.01 0.15
N ARG A 227 -14.92 6.19 0.77
CA ARG A 227 -15.87 6.66 1.79
C ARG A 227 -16.77 7.72 1.17
N ALA A 228 -17.78 7.28 0.43
CA ALA A 228 -18.84 8.18 0.00
C ALA A 228 -19.72 8.54 1.20
N LEU A 229 -19.95 9.84 1.41
CA LEU A 229 -21.11 10.26 2.19
C LEU A 229 -22.35 9.80 1.41
N TRP A 230 -23.08 8.86 1.99
CA TRP A 230 -24.47 8.50 1.64
C TRP A 230 -24.65 7.62 0.40
N GLY A 231 -23.86 6.54 0.26
CA GLY A 231 -24.22 5.45 -0.68
C GLY A 231 -24.40 5.87 -2.14
N THR A 232 -23.77 6.95 -2.58
CA THR A 232 -23.89 7.51 -3.94
C THR A 232 -22.94 6.88 -4.96
N MET A 233 -22.30 5.76 -4.61
CA MET A 233 -21.50 4.97 -5.54
C MET A 233 -22.36 3.85 -6.14
N SER A 234 -22.79 4.03 -7.39
CA SER A 234 -23.27 2.91 -8.21
C SER A 234 -22.08 2.19 -8.83
N TRP A 235 -22.16 0.87 -8.91
CA TRP A 235 -21.18 -0.03 -9.53
C TRP A 235 -20.73 0.44 -10.94
N GLU A 236 -21.66 1.02 -11.70
CA GLU A 236 -21.42 1.56 -13.05
C GLU A 236 -20.37 2.69 -13.09
N ARG A 237 -20.24 3.50 -12.03
CA ARG A 237 -19.20 4.54 -11.96
C ARG A 237 -17.80 3.99 -11.68
N GLY A 238 -17.71 2.87 -10.96
CA GLY A 238 -16.41 2.21 -10.70
C GLY A 238 -15.83 1.57 -11.96
N ILE A 239 -16.68 0.96 -12.79
CA ILE A 239 -16.29 0.35 -14.07
C ILE A 239 -15.87 1.42 -15.09
N GLY A 240 -16.62 2.52 -15.20
CA GLY A 240 -16.31 3.59 -16.18
C GLY A 240 -14.94 4.24 -15.98
N VAL A 241 -14.43 4.28 -14.74
CA VAL A 241 -13.08 4.81 -14.43
C VAL A 241 -11.97 3.83 -14.85
N ALA A 242 -12.19 2.52 -14.74
CA ALA A 242 -11.26 1.51 -15.23
C ALA A 242 -11.17 1.55 -16.78
N GLU A 243 -12.30 1.74 -17.46
CA GLU A 243 -12.37 1.84 -18.93
C GLU A 243 -11.72 3.12 -19.48
N LEU A 244 -11.91 4.27 -18.83
CA LEU A 244 -11.33 5.55 -19.25
C LEU A 244 -9.79 5.59 -19.14
N SER A 245 -9.22 4.72 -18.32
CA SER A 245 -7.78 4.59 -18.10
C SER A 245 -7.11 3.60 -19.06
N GLY A 246 -7.86 3.02 -20.02
CA GLY A 246 -7.35 2.11 -21.05
C GLY A 246 -7.37 0.61 -20.70
N TRP A 247 -7.95 0.22 -19.56
CA TRP A 247 -8.07 -1.18 -19.13
C TRP A 247 -9.34 -1.81 -19.71
N ARG A 248 -9.23 -2.98 -20.33
CA ARG A 248 -10.37 -3.64 -21.01
C ARG A 248 -11.29 -4.35 -20.00
N GLU A 249 -12.59 -4.36 -20.31
CA GLU A 249 -13.62 -5.08 -19.56
C GLU A 249 -13.21 -6.53 -19.24
N GLY A 250 -13.23 -6.89 -17.94
CA GLY A 250 -13.05 -8.26 -17.45
C GLY A 250 -12.24 -8.42 -16.15
N GLU A 251 -11.49 -7.40 -15.73
CA GLU A 251 -10.40 -7.56 -14.73
C GLU A 251 -10.66 -6.96 -13.34
N ALA A 252 -11.87 -6.41 -13.11
CA ALA A 252 -12.27 -5.85 -11.82
C ALA A 252 -12.99 -6.90 -10.95
N GLY A 253 -12.45 -7.19 -9.76
CA GLY A 253 -13.04 -8.10 -8.78
C GLY A 253 -13.13 -7.46 -7.39
N GLU A 254 -14.24 -7.69 -6.69
CA GLU A 254 -14.43 -7.26 -5.29
C GLU A 254 -13.72 -8.23 -4.34
N ALA A 255 -12.90 -7.70 -3.43
CA ALA A 255 -12.43 -8.41 -2.25
C ALA A 255 -13.02 -7.72 -1.00
N GLY A 256 -14.22 -8.14 -0.57
CA GLY A 256 -14.86 -7.59 0.62
C GLY A 256 -16.13 -8.32 1.04
N GLY A 257 -16.11 -8.96 2.21
CA GLY A 257 -17.32 -9.45 2.88
C GLY A 257 -18.17 -8.28 3.39
N ALA A 258 -19.49 -8.49 3.41
CA ALA A 258 -20.50 -7.51 3.80
C ALA A 258 -20.11 -6.65 5.02
N GLY A 259 -19.85 -5.36 4.81
CA GLY A 259 -19.84 -4.35 5.88
C GLY A 259 -18.72 -3.31 5.91
N ALA A 260 -17.69 -3.38 5.07
CA ALA A 260 -16.63 -2.37 5.00
C ALA A 260 -16.41 -1.93 3.54
N GLY A 261 -16.11 -0.64 3.34
CA GLY A 261 -15.98 -0.01 2.02
C GLY A 261 -15.16 -0.83 1.02
N GLY A 262 -15.65 -0.90 -0.21
CA GLY A 262 -15.05 -1.71 -1.27
C GLY A 262 -13.68 -1.17 -1.70
N VAL A 263 -12.80 -2.10 -2.02
CA VAL A 263 -11.51 -1.88 -2.67
C VAL A 263 -11.72 -2.16 -4.16
N LEU A 264 -11.36 -1.20 -5.03
CA LEU A 264 -11.41 -1.41 -6.48
C LEU A 264 -10.02 -1.88 -6.94
N VAL A 265 -9.87 -3.19 -7.15
CA VAL A 265 -8.63 -3.78 -7.67
C VAL A 265 -8.82 -4.05 -9.16
N ALA A 266 -7.97 -3.46 -10.00
CA ALA A 266 -7.80 -3.86 -11.39
C ALA A 266 -6.54 -4.74 -11.49
N CYS A 267 -6.66 -5.94 -12.05
CA CYS A 267 -5.49 -6.68 -12.50
C CYS A 267 -4.89 -5.95 -13.71
N VAL A 268 -3.56 -5.92 -13.80
CA VAL A 268 -2.78 -5.22 -14.83
C VAL A 268 -2.18 -6.22 -15.80
#